data_AF-A0A5S9P290-F1
#
_entry.id   AF-A0A5S9P290-F1
#
_cell.length_a   1.000
_cell.length_b   1.000
_cell.length_c   1.000
_cell.angle_alpha   90.00
_cell.angle_beta   90.00
_cell.angle_gamma   90.00
#
_symmetry.space_group_name_H-M   'P 1'
#
loop_
_entity.id
_entity.type
_entity.pdbx_description
1 polymer ?
#
loop_
_entity_poly.entity_id
_entity_poly.type
_entity_poly.pdbx_seq_one_letter_code
_entity_poly.pdbx_strand_id
1 'polypeptide(L)' 'MIFSLWLLVAGCRGRQKVLEGGDIDDGIWTAGMVIGLINDIPSCQALLDRMMSEAQAIIQRRLTGFYR' A
#
# COMPACT_ATOMS: atom_id res chain seq x y z
N MET A 1 -0.48 26.86 -14.77
CA MET A 1 0.28 25.78 -14.10
C MET A 1 -0.48 24.45 -14.01
N ILE A 2 -1.83 24.43 -14.02
CA ILE A 2 -2.61 23.18 -14.00
C ILE A 2 -2.61 22.41 -15.34
N PHE A 3 -2.41 23.09 -16.47
CA PHE A 3 -2.56 22.52 -17.81
C PHE A 3 -1.45 21.53 -18.20
N SER A 4 -0.27 21.59 -17.58
CA SER A 4 0.84 20.66 -17.86
C SER A 4 0.63 19.27 -17.26
N LEU A 5 -0.19 19.14 -16.21
CA LEU A 5 -0.50 17.85 -15.57
C LEU A 5 -1.59 17.04 -16.30
N TRP A 6 -2.32 17.63 -17.26
CA TRP A 6 -3.44 16.97 -17.95
C TRP A 6 -3.04 15.65 -18.61
N LEU A 7 -1.84 15.60 -19.20
CA LEU A 7 -1.30 14.40 -19.83
C LEU A 7 -0.95 13.29 -18.82
N LEU A 8 -0.64 13.65 -17.58
CA LEU A 8 -0.33 12.72 -16.48
C LEU A 8 -1.59 12.25 -15.75
N VAL A 9 -2.64 13.08 -15.72
CA VAL A 9 -3.95 12.77 -15.08
C VAL A 9 -4.85 11.92 -15.99
N ALA A 10 -4.49 11.74 -17.27
CA ALA A 10 -5.15 10.77 -18.14
C ALA A 10 -4.85 9.34 -17.64
N GLY A 11 -5.76 8.78 -16.82
CA GLY A 11 -5.57 7.49 -16.13
C GLY A 11 -5.15 6.30 -17.01
N CYS A 12 -5.36 6.36 -18.33
CA CYS A 12 -4.83 5.37 -19.28
C CYS A 12 -3.30 5.32 -19.31
N ARG A 13 -2.62 6.48 -19.18
CA ARG A 13 -1.16 6.56 -19.19
C ARG A 13 -0.56 5.97 -17.91
N GLY A 14 -1.11 6.31 -16.75
CA GLY A 14 -0.71 5.72 -15.47
C GLY A 14 -0.84 4.20 -15.45
N ARG A 15 -1.91 3.64 -16.04
CA ARG A 15 -2.06 2.18 -16.16
C ARG A 15 -0.97 1.53 -17.03
N GLN A 16 -0.78 2.03 -18.24
CA GLN A 16 0.11 1.39 -19.22
C GLN A 16 1.61 1.61 -18.93
N LYS A 17 1.97 2.81 -18.50
CA LYS A 17 3.38 3.18 -18.32
C LYS A 17 3.90 2.87 -16.92
N VAL A 18 3.11 3.20 -15.89
CA VAL A 18 3.51 3.00 -14.50
C VAL A 18 3.23 1.57 -14.04
N LEU A 19 1.97 1.12 -14.12
CA LEU A 19 1.59 -0.19 -13.54
C LEU A 19 2.06 -1.37 -14.38
N GLU A 20 1.91 -1.31 -15.70
CA GLU A 20 2.31 -2.39 -16.61
C GLU A 20 3.78 -2.27 -17.05
N GLY A 21 4.25 -1.05 -17.33
CA GLY A 21 5.60 -0.78 -17.86
C GLY A 21 6.69 -0.55 -16.80
N GLY A 22 6.33 -0.26 -15.56
CA GLY A 22 7.28 0.00 -14.46
C GLY A 22 7.95 1.37 -14.50
N ASP A 23 7.53 2.27 -15.40
CA ASP A 23 8.04 3.65 -15.48
C ASP A 23 7.25 4.54 -14.53
N ILE A 24 7.79 4.72 -13.32
CA ILE A 24 7.14 5.44 -12.20
C ILE A 24 7.06 6.96 -12.40
N ASP A 25 7.82 7.53 -13.33
CA ASP A 25 7.90 8.96 -13.58
C ASP A 25 6.99 9.42 -14.74
N ASP A 26 6.56 8.51 -15.62
CA ASP A 26 5.74 8.80 -16.81
C ASP A 26 4.21 8.81 -16.55
N GLY A 27 3.78 8.85 -15.28
CA GLY A 27 2.36 8.93 -14.94
C GLY A 27 2.07 9.16 -13.47
N ILE A 28 0.92 9.78 -13.17
CA ILE A 28 0.44 9.89 -11.79
C ILE A 28 -0.27 8.60 -11.40
N TRP A 29 0.09 8.08 -10.24
CA TRP A 29 -0.50 6.88 -9.64
C TRP A 29 -0.75 7.11 -8.14
N THR A 30 -1.62 6.29 -7.56
CA THR A 30 -2.06 6.46 -6.17
C THR A 30 -1.23 5.61 -5.22
N ALA A 31 -0.59 6.24 -4.24
CA ALA A 31 0.02 5.58 -3.10
C ALA A 31 -0.40 6.30 -1.80
N GLY A 32 -0.86 5.54 -0.81
CA GLY A 32 -1.19 6.07 0.51
C GLY A 32 0.04 6.13 1.42
N MET A 33 -0.01 6.93 2.48
CA MET A 33 1.08 7.04 3.47
C MET A 33 1.47 5.70 4.12
N VAL A 34 0.55 4.73 4.15
CA VAL A 34 0.77 3.36 4.66
C VAL A 34 1.91 2.64 3.95
N ILE A 35 2.27 3.03 2.72
CA ILE A 35 3.37 2.41 1.97
C ILE A 35 4.70 2.46 2.72
N GLY A 36 4.93 3.49 3.55
CA GLY A 36 6.14 3.59 4.37
C GLY A 36 6.25 2.53 5.49
N LEU A 37 5.18 1.78 5.76
CA LEU A 37 5.15 0.67 6.70
C LEU A 37 5.33 -0.70 6.01
N ILE A 38 5.24 -0.74 4.68
CA ILE A 38 5.33 -1.98 3.89
C ILE A 38 6.80 -2.19 3.51
N ASN A 39 7.40 -3.26 4.03
CA ASN A 39 8.82 -3.57 3.82
C ASN A 39 9.04 -4.93 3.13
N ASP A 40 7.96 -5.62 2.76
CA ASP A 40 7.97 -6.95 2.16
C ASP A 40 6.83 -7.14 1.15
N ILE A 41 6.97 -8.16 0.28
CA ILE A 41 6.00 -8.51 -0.76
C ILE A 41 5.64 -10.01 -0.63
N PRO A 42 4.84 -10.39 0.38
CA PRO A 42 4.38 -11.77 0.56
C PRO A 42 3.23 -12.13 -0.39
N SER A 43 2.84 -13.41 -0.43
CA SER A 43 1.57 -13.82 -1.04
C SER A 43 0.38 -13.26 -0.25
N CYS A 44 -0.78 -13.14 -0.90
CA CYS A 44 -2.00 -12.68 -0.22
C CYS A 44 -2.35 -13.52 1.01
N GLN A 45 -2.16 -14.85 0.92
CA GLN A 45 -2.42 -15.75 2.05
C GLN A 45 -1.45 -15.49 3.22
N ALA A 46 -0.14 -15.47 2.95
CA ALA A 46 0.85 -15.25 4.01
C ALA A 46 0.69 -13.88 4.69
N LEU A 47 0.30 -12.84 3.92
CA LEU A 47 0.01 -11.52 4.47
C LEU A 47 -1.14 -11.57 5.49
N LEU A 48 -2.26 -12.19 5.11
CA LEU A 48 -3.45 -12.29 5.94
C LEU A 48 -3.19 -13.14 7.19
N ASP A 49 -2.53 -14.29 7.03
CA ASP A 49 -2.20 -15.17 8.14
C ASP A 49 -1.33 -14.46 9.19
N ARG A 50 -0.32 -13.71 8.73
CA ARG A 50 0.53 -12.89 9.61
C ARG A 50 -0.27 -11.81 10.33
N MET A 51 -1.07 -11.02 9.60
CA MET A 51 -1.88 -9.94 10.19
C MET A 51 -2.81 -10.46 11.29
N MET A 52 -3.48 -11.59 11.04
CA MET A 52 -4.40 -12.20 12.02
C MET A 52 -3.66 -12.73 13.25
N SER A 53 -2.51 -13.38 13.05
CA SER A 53 -1.68 -13.88 14.16
C SER A 53 -1.14 -12.74 15.04
N GLU A 54 -0.63 -11.67 14.43
CA GLU A 54 -0.14 -10.49 15.14
C GLU A 54 -1.25 -9.78 15.93
N ALA A 55 -2.44 -9.63 15.34
CA ALA A 55 -3.59 -9.05 16.02
C ALA A 55 -3.99 -9.86 17.27
N GLN A 56 -4.03 -11.20 17.16
CA GLN A 56 -4.33 -12.08 18.30
C GLN A 56 -3.26 -11.95 19.40
N ALA A 57 -1.99 -11.90 19.03
CA ALA A 57 -0.89 -11.73 19.99
C ALA A 57 -0.97 -10.38 20.72
N ILE A 58 -1.33 -9.30 20.02
CA ILE A 58 -1.53 -7.97 20.63
C ILE A 58 -2.68 -8.00 21.65
N ILE A 59 -3.81 -8.62 21.29
CA ILE A 59 -4.97 -8.71 22.19
C ILE A 59 -4.59 -9.43 23.49
N GLN A 60 -3.94 -10.58 23.38
CA GLN A 60 -3.57 -11.42 24.53
C GLN A 60 -2.47 -10.83 25.40
N ARG A 61 -1.47 -10.17 24.80
CA ARG A 61 -0.28 -9.71 25.53
C ARG A 61 -0.40 -8.29 26.02
N ARG A 62 -0.95 -7.40 25.18
CA ARG A 62 -0.95 -5.96 25.42
C ARG A 62 -2.30 -5.50 25.98
N LEU A 63 -3.41 -5.97 25.41
CA LEU A 63 -4.73 -5.49 25.80
C LEU A 63 -5.18 -6.05 27.16
N THR A 64 -4.92 -7.33 27.44
CA THR A 64 -5.24 -7.93 28.74
C THR A 64 -4.58 -7.20 29.91
N GLY A 65 -3.38 -6.63 29.72
CA GLY A 65 -2.70 -5.82 30.73
C GLY A 65 -3.36 -4.47 31.04
N PHE A 66 -4.27 -3.99 30.19
CA PHE A 66 -4.99 -2.73 30.40
C PHE A 66 -6.35 -2.88 31.11
N TYR A 67 -6.88 -4.11 31.22
CA TYR A 67 -8.16 -4.40 31.88
C TYR A 67 -7.99 -4.95 33.31
N ARG A 68 -6.80 -4.87 33.89
CA ARG A 68 -6.48 -5.24 35.28
C ARG A 68 -6.11 -3.99 36.07
#